data_AF-A0A949BWB2-F1
#
_entry.id   AF-A0A949BWB2-F1
#
_cell.length_a   1.000
_cell.length_b   1.000
_cell.length_c   1.000
_cell.angle_alpha   90.00
_cell.angle_beta   90.00
_cell.angle_gamma   90.00
#
_symmetry.space_group_name_H-M   'P 1'
#
loop_
_entity.id
_entity.type
_entity.pdbx_description
1 polymer ?
#
loop_
_entity_poly.entity_id
_entity_poly.type
_entity_poly.pdbx_seq_one_letter_code
_entity_poly.pdbx_strand_id
1 'polypeptide(L)'
;MNKKIIISNCKKLLDAYKKGLLGQTIMPEDSNPGVGKMDKETRLVYFSLPMSLNYQRDSYKLWQAALETFQDSGTKDVFDIACVVKLHTDDLRKKLLKHKLALQSNKHINTWQTISKTVYENWGSFSNLIDNSESDFLKIKNIMQVEYKKGFPYISGEKIFNYWSFVLKTYGGVDLKNARYIDIAPDTHITKCSVKLGVIAEKEASGITKEKISERWREILDGSGINPIDMHPPLWFWSRNGFIFELD
;
A
#
# COMPACT_ATOMS: atom_id res chain seq x y z
N MET A 1 -13.03 20.46 -18.21
CA MET A 1 -11.91 19.53 -17.95
C MET A 1 -11.40 19.01 -19.29
N ASN A 2 -10.14 19.27 -19.67
CA ASN A 2 -9.60 18.78 -20.94
C ASN A 2 -8.87 17.44 -20.72
N LYS A 3 -9.62 16.32 -20.82
CA LYS A 3 -9.11 14.95 -20.59
C LYS A 3 -7.81 14.67 -21.35
N LYS A 4 -7.66 15.17 -22.59
CA LYS A 4 -6.44 14.97 -23.40
C LYS A 4 -5.21 15.62 -22.78
N ILE A 5 -5.34 16.84 -22.26
CA ILE A 5 -4.24 17.56 -21.58
C ILE A 5 -3.83 16.82 -20.32
N ILE A 6 -4.80 16.38 -19.51
CA ILE A 6 -4.51 15.64 -18.26
C ILE A 6 -3.76 14.34 -18.57
N ILE A 7 -4.21 13.56 -19.55
CA ILE A 7 -3.52 12.33 -19.97
C ILE A 7 -2.11 12.62 -20.48
N SER A 8 -1.92 13.68 -21.27
CA SER A 8 -0.60 14.11 -21.75
C SER A 8 0.34 14.40 -20.58
N ASN A 9 -0.14 15.17 -19.59
CA ASN A 9 0.63 15.48 -18.38
C ASN A 9 0.94 14.24 -17.55
N CYS A 10 0.01 13.28 -17.46
CA CYS A 10 0.27 12.00 -16.78
C CYS A 10 1.41 11.24 -17.46
N LYS A 11 1.45 11.21 -18.80
CA LYS A 11 2.56 10.59 -19.55
C LYS A 11 3.89 11.29 -19.28
N LYS A 12 3.91 12.63 -19.26
CA LYS A 12 5.10 13.42 -18.90
C LYS A 12 5.58 13.10 -17.47
N LEU A 13 4.68 13.03 -16.50
CA LEU A 13 5.02 12.69 -15.11
C LEU A 13 5.55 11.26 -14.96
N LEU A 14 4.98 10.29 -15.68
CA LEU A 14 5.49 8.91 -15.69
C LEU A 14 6.91 8.84 -16.26
N ASP A 15 7.17 9.57 -17.35
CA ASP A 15 8.50 9.64 -17.96
C ASP A 15 9.50 10.35 -17.04
N ALA A 16 9.10 11.48 -16.44
CA ALA A 16 9.90 12.21 -15.47
C ALA A 16 10.25 11.36 -14.25
N TYR A 17 9.30 10.57 -13.74
CA TYR A 17 9.53 9.63 -12.64
C TYR A 17 10.56 8.57 -13.00
N LYS A 18 10.43 7.94 -14.18
CA LYS A 18 11.40 6.95 -14.68
C LYS A 18 12.80 7.54 -14.85
N LYS A 19 12.90 8.82 -15.21
CA LYS A 19 14.15 9.55 -15.40
C LYS A 19 14.71 10.17 -14.11
N GLY A 20 14.04 10.01 -12.96
CA GLY A 20 14.47 10.60 -11.69
C GLY A 20 14.35 12.13 -11.63
N LEU A 21 13.52 12.73 -12.49
CA LEU A 21 13.35 14.18 -12.60
C LEU A 21 12.38 14.77 -11.57
N LEU A 22 11.72 13.92 -10.78
CA LEU A 22 10.76 14.34 -9.75
C LEU A 22 11.40 14.57 -8.37
N GLY A 23 12.73 14.55 -8.28
CA GLY A 23 13.47 14.70 -7.02
C GLY A 23 13.81 13.34 -6.39
N GLN A 24 13.71 13.21 -5.07
CA GLN A 24 13.85 11.90 -4.43
C GLN A 24 12.66 11.01 -4.81
N THR A 25 12.93 9.82 -5.34
CA THR A 25 11.93 8.84 -5.80
C THR A 25 12.01 7.50 -5.08
N ILE A 26 12.65 7.47 -3.90
CA ILE A 26 12.78 6.27 -3.07
C ILE A 26 11.50 6.09 -2.26
N MET A 27 10.76 5.01 -2.52
CA MET A 27 9.56 4.64 -1.79
C MET A 27 9.92 4.18 -0.37
N PRO A 28 9.04 4.40 0.62
CA PRO A 28 9.28 3.88 1.97
C PRO A 28 9.59 2.37 2.00
N GLU A 29 8.90 1.60 1.17
CA GLU A 29 9.03 0.14 1.00
C GLU A 29 10.40 -0.28 0.44
N ASP A 30 11.17 0.62 -0.19
CA ASP A 30 12.51 0.33 -0.71
C ASP A 30 13.52 0.03 0.41
N SER A 31 13.22 0.42 1.66
CA SER A 31 14.03 0.08 2.84
C SER A 31 13.92 -1.40 3.28
N ASN A 32 13.23 -2.25 2.52
CA ASN A 32 13.09 -3.67 2.80
C ASN A 32 14.45 -4.41 2.89
N PRO A 33 14.51 -5.59 3.56
CA PRO A 33 15.76 -6.35 3.75
C PRO A 33 16.35 -6.97 2.46
N GLY A 34 15.76 -6.67 1.30
CA GLY A 34 16.10 -7.22 -0.01
C GLY A 34 15.10 -8.28 -0.45
N VAL A 35 14.23 -7.94 -1.40
CA VAL A 35 13.21 -8.85 -1.97
C VAL A 35 13.76 -10.20 -2.42
N GLY A 36 14.96 -10.24 -3.00
CA GLY A 36 15.62 -11.48 -3.45
C GLY A 36 16.21 -12.35 -2.34
N LYS A 37 16.22 -11.88 -1.09
CA LYS A 37 16.74 -12.62 0.08
C LYS A 37 15.64 -13.29 0.90
N MET A 38 14.37 -13.09 0.54
CA MET A 38 13.21 -13.66 1.22
C MET A 38 12.54 -14.69 0.33
N ASP A 39 12.09 -15.81 0.91
CA ASP A 39 11.14 -16.70 0.24
C ASP A 39 9.79 -15.98 0.01
N LYS A 40 8.91 -16.59 -0.80
CA LYS A 40 7.61 -16.02 -1.18
C LYS A 40 6.78 -15.66 0.05
N GLU A 41 6.67 -16.56 1.03
CA GLU A 41 5.79 -16.35 2.18
C GLU A 41 6.32 -15.26 3.10
N THR A 42 7.59 -15.35 3.50
CA THR A 42 8.25 -14.35 4.34
C THR A 42 8.10 -12.96 3.73
N ARG A 43 8.25 -12.85 2.41
CA ARG A 43 8.10 -11.60 1.67
C ARG A 43 6.67 -11.07 1.72
N LEU A 44 5.67 -11.93 1.47
CA LEU A 44 4.26 -11.53 1.55
C LEU A 44 3.87 -11.07 2.95
N VAL A 45 4.33 -11.77 4.00
CA VAL A 45 4.09 -11.37 5.40
C VAL A 45 4.77 -10.03 5.71
N TYR A 46 6.03 -9.87 5.32
CA TYR A 46 6.80 -8.65 5.52
C TYR A 46 6.14 -7.43 4.88
N PHE A 47 5.52 -7.58 3.71
CA PHE A 47 4.83 -6.46 3.07
C PHE A 47 3.37 -6.28 3.52
N SER A 48 2.71 -7.32 4.02
CA SER A 48 1.29 -7.25 4.38
C SER A 48 1.05 -6.74 5.79
N LEU A 49 1.81 -7.23 6.78
CA LEU A 49 1.55 -6.90 8.18
C LEU A 49 1.93 -5.45 8.53
N PRO A 50 3.11 -4.91 8.15
CA PRO A 50 3.41 -3.48 8.31
C PRO A 50 2.41 -2.57 7.57
N MET A 51 1.95 -2.97 6.37
CA MET A 51 0.95 -2.20 5.63
C MET A 51 -0.37 -2.04 6.38
N SER A 52 -0.78 -3.04 7.16
CA SER A 52 -1.96 -2.93 8.04
C SER A 52 -1.82 -1.85 9.12
N LEU A 53 -0.58 -1.41 9.40
CA LEU A 53 -0.28 -0.35 10.35
C LEU A 53 0.00 0.99 9.65
N ASN A 54 -0.01 1.07 8.32
CA ASN A 54 0.38 2.23 7.51
C ASN A 54 -0.75 3.27 7.34
N TYR A 55 -1.55 3.48 8.38
CA TYR A 55 -2.61 4.46 8.41
C TYR A 55 -2.28 5.59 9.39
N GLN A 56 -2.38 6.85 8.94
CA GLN A 56 -2.12 8.06 9.75
C GLN A 56 -0.77 8.05 10.49
N ARG A 57 0.28 7.53 9.84
CA ARG A 57 1.64 7.55 10.36
C ARG A 57 2.64 7.90 9.26
N ASP A 58 3.84 8.25 9.68
CA ASP A 58 4.99 8.38 8.78
C ASP A 58 5.37 7.00 8.22
N SER A 59 5.19 6.83 6.91
CA SER A 59 5.49 5.58 6.23
C SER A 59 7.00 5.27 6.20
N TYR A 60 7.88 6.27 6.12
CA TYR A 60 9.33 5.98 6.17
C TYR A 60 9.74 5.43 7.52
N LYS A 61 9.23 6.02 8.60
CA LYS A 61 9.49 5.51 9.97
C LYS A 61 8.86 4.12 10.19
N LEU A 62 7.73 3.83 9.55
CA LEU A 62 7.14 2.47 9.58
C LEU A 62 8.09 1.44 8.98
N TRP A 63 8.57 1.68 7.77
CA TRP A 63 9.34 0.67 7.05
C TRP A 63 10.76 0.54 7.60
N GLN A 64 11.34 1.63 8.12
CA GLN A 64 12.56 1.54 8.92
C GLN A 64 12.37 0.65 10.16
N ALA A 65 11.29 0.87 10.93
CA ALA A 65 10.97 0.04 12.09
C ALA A 65 10.68 -1.43 11.71
N ALA A 66 10.07 -1.66 10.55
CA ALA A 66 9.82 -3.01 10.03
C ALA A 66 11.12 -3.73 9.70
N LEU A 67 12.08 -3.04 9.07
CA LEU A 67 13.41 -3.57 8.79
C LEU A 67 14.16 -3.92 10.09
N GLU A 68 14.20 -2.99 11.05
CA GLU A 68 14.86 -3.19 12.35
C GLU A 68 14.25 -4.39 13.10
N THR A 69 12.92 -4.51 13.10
CA THR A 69 12.19 -5.64 13.71
C THR A 69 12.49 -6.97 13.02
N PHE A 70 12.63 -6.96 11.69
CA PHE A 70 12.91 -8.16 10.90
C PHE A 70 14.36 -8.63 11.03
N GLN A 71 15.31 -7.71 11.21
CA GLN A 71 16.73 -8.02 11.38
C GLN A 71 17.07 -8.50 12.79
N ASP A 72 16.29 -8.08 13.79
CA ASP A 72 16.49 -8.48 15.19
C ASP A 72 15.97 -9.90 15.46
N SER A 73 16.89 -10.81 15.77
CA SER A 73 16.60 -12.21 16.12
C SER A 73 15.57 -12.37 17.26
N GLY A 74 15.46 -11.40 18.17
CA GLY A 74 14.51 -11.42 19.28
C GLY A 74 13.08 -11.02 18.90
N THR A 75 12.88 -10.45 17.72
CA THR A 75 11.56 -9.95 17.26
C THR A 75 11.14 -10.45 15.87
N LYS A 76 12.07 -11.01 15.08
CA LYS A 76 11.83 -11.45 13.70
C LYS A 76 10.66 -12.45 13.56
N ASP A 77 10.42 -13.26 14.58
CA ASP A 77 9.32 -14.23 14.64
C ASP A 77 7.92 -13.61 14.52
N VAL A 78 7.75 -12.30 14.72
CA VAL A 78 6.47 -11.61 14.46
C VAL A 78 6.10 -11.56 12.98
N PHE A 79 7.04 -11.87 12.08
CA PHE A 79 6.83 -12.03 10.64
C PHE A 79 6.58 -13.49 10.22
N ASP A 80 6.31 -14.39 11.17
CA ASP A 80 5.75 -15.72 10.93
C ASP A 80 4.35 -15.76 11.54
N ILE A 81 3.31 -15.87 10.68
CA ILE A 81 1.93 -15.83 11.16
C ILE A 81 1.59 -17.03 12.05
N ALA A 82 2.19 -18.20 11.83
CA ALA A 82 1.97 -19.38 12.65
C ALA A 82 2.58 -19.20 14.05
N CYS A 83 3.73 -18.52 14.14
CA CYS A 83 4.28 -18.07 15.42
C CYS A 83 3.36 -17.05 16.11
N VAL A 84 2.91 -16.02 15.38
CA VAL A 84 2.04 -14.96 15.92
C VAL A 84 0.72 -15.51 16.48
N VAL A 85 0.12 -16.51 15.83
CA VAL A 85 -1.11 -17.16 16.30
C VAL A 85 -0.93 -17.83 17.66
N LYS A 86 0.27 -18.37 17.94
CA LYS A 86 0.60 -19.06 19.19
C LYS A 86 1.10 -18.12 20.29
N LEU A 87 1.57 -16.92 19.93
CA LEU A 87 2.09 -15.94 20.88
C LEU A 87 0.98 -15.38 21.77
N HIS A 88 1.28 -15.26 23.06
CA HIS A 88 0.47 -14.46 23.97
C HIS A 88 0.51 -12.97 23.56
N THR A 89 -0.61 -12.27 23.67
CA THR A 89 -0.74 -10.87 23.23
C THR A 89 0.30 -9.95 23.88
N ASP A 90 0.68 -10.20 25.13
CA ASP A 90 1.69 -9.39 25.82
C ASP A 90 3.10 -9.56 25.25
N ASP A 91 3.45 -10.76 24.79
CA ASP A 91 4.78 -11.01 24.21
C ASP A 91 4.84 -10.46 22.78
N LEU A 92 3.75 -10.60 22.02
CA LEU A 92 3.62 -9.91 20.73
C LEU A 92 3.74 -8.39 20.90
N ARG A 93 3.10 -7.83 21.93
CA ARG A 93 3.20 -6.39 22.26
C ARG A 93 4.64 -5.97 22.53
N LYS A 94 5.36 -6.69 23.40
CA LYS A 94 6.77 -6.39 23.70
C LYS A 94 7.62 -6.37 22.43
N LYS A 95 7.46 -7.38 21.55
CA LYS A 95 8.21 -7.50 20.31
C LYS A 95 7.89 -6.36 19.32
N LEU A 96 6.61 -6.09 19.06
CA LEU A 96 6.20 -5.05 18.11
C LEU A 96 6.49 -3.62 18.60
N LEU A 97 6.56 -3.39 19.91
CA LEU A 97 6.91 -2.07 20.47
C LEU A 97 8.42 -1.80 20.52
N LYS A 98 9.27 -2.84 20.56
CA LYS A 98 10.73 -2.73 20.75
C LYS A 98 11.37 -1.71 19.80
N HIS A 99 11.10 -1.86 18.51
CA HIS A 99 11.60 -0.96 17.45
C HIS A 99 10.53 0.01 16.94
N LYS A 100 9.46 0.23 17.72
CA LYS A 100 8.35 1.13 17.38
C LYS A 100 7.63 0.75 16.07
N LEU A 101 7.63 -0.53 15.71
CA LEU A 101 6.83 -1.03 14.60
C LEU A 101 5.33 -0.83 14.88
N ALA A 102 4.90 -1.18 16.10
CA ALA A 102 3.64 -0.72 16.66
C ALA A 102 3.85 0.61 17.43
N LEU A 103 2.90 1.54 17.27
CA LEU A 103 2.84 2.79 18.05
C LEU A 103 1.64 2.82 19.00
N GLN A 104 0.60 2.03 18.71
CA GLN A 104 -0.58 1.89 19.56
C GLN A 104 -0.57 0.52 20.22
N SER A 105 -0.18 0.49 21.50
CA SER A 105 0.12 -0.71 22.29
C SER A 105 -1.01 -1.74 22.38
N ASN A 106 -2.26 -1.35 22.12
CA ASN A 106 -3.39 -2.27 22.07
C ASN A 106 -3.89 -2.45 20.63
N LYS A 107 -4.23 -1.35 19.95
CA LYS A 107 -4.88 -1.40 18.64
C LYS A 107 -4.02 -2.05 17.56
N HIS A 108 -2.74 -1.68 17.44
CA HIS A 108 -1.86 -2.26 16.42
C HIS A 108 -1.56 -3.73 16.70
N ILE A 109 -1.46 -4.11 17.98
CA ILE A 109 -1.22 -5.49 18.39
C ILE A 109 -2.43 -6.36 18.02
N ASN A 110 -3.64 -5.89 18.32
CA ASN A 110 -4.87 -6.55 17.89
C ASN A 110 -4.95 -6.65 16.36
N THR A 111 -4.70 -5.57 15.62
CA THR A 111 -4.68 -5.60 14.15
C THR A 111 -3.73 -6.69 13.63
N TRP A 112 -2.49 -6.70 14.10
CA TRP A 112 -1.47 -7.68 13.67
C TRP A 112 -1.88 -9.11 13.97
N GLN A 113 -2.38 -9.35 15.18
CA GLN A 113 -2.79 -10.68 15.62
C GLN A 113 -4.08 -11.16 14.92
N THR A 114 -5.05 -10.27 14.70
CA THR A 114 -6.30 -10.58 13.98
C THR A 114 -6.03 -10.96 12.53
N ILE A 115 -5.16 -10.24 11.83
CA ILE A 115 -4.81 -10.58 10.44
C ILE A 115 -4.07 -11.92 10.40
N SER A 116 -3.08 -12.10 11.28
CA SER A 116 -2.31 -13.35 11.33
C SER A 116 -3.19 -14.57 11.60
N LYS A 117 -4.12 -14.46 12.56
CA LYS A 117 -5.13 -15.51 12.85
C LYS A 117 -6.04 -15.76 11.66
N THR A 118 -6.62 -14.71 11.08
CA THR A 118 -7.52 -14.83 9.93
C THR A 118 -6.85 -15.54 8.77
N VAL A 119 -5.62 -15.17 8.42
CA VAL A 119 -4.88 -15.79 7.32
C VAL A 119 -4.53 -17.24 7.63
N TYR A 120 -3.99 -17.50 8.83
CA TYR A 120 -3.57 -18.83 9.22
C TYR A 120 -4.74 -19.82 9.32
N GLU A 121 -5.88 -19.42 9.90
CA GLU A 121 -7.03 -20.31 10.11
C GLU A 121 -7.76 -20.67 8.80
N ASN A 122 -7.78 -19.77 7.82
CA ASN A 122 -8.53 -19.98 6.57
C ASN A 122 -7.66 -20.47 5.40
N TRP A 123 -6.37 -20.12 5.38
CA TRP A 123 -5.46 -20.49 4.27
C TRP A 123 -4.11 -21.05 4.74
N GLY A 124 -3.77 -20.96 6.03
CA GLY A 124 -2.47 -21.38 6.58
C GLY A 124 -1.31 -20.43 6.28
N SER A 125 -1.35 -19.68 5.18
CA SER A 125 -0.29 -18.75 4.74
C SER A 125 -0.85 -17.63 3.86
N PHE A 126 -0.14 -16.51 3.73
CA PHE A 126 -0.49 -15.48 2.76
C PHE A 126 -0.35 -15.98 1.32
N SER A 127 0.65 -16.81 1.05
CA SER A 127 0.85 -17.45 -0.25
C SER A 127 -0.39 -18.22 -0.68
N ASN A 128 -0.97 -19.03 0.22
CA ASN A 128 -2.18 -19.77 -0.06
C ASN A 128 -3.42 -18.87 -0.21
N LEU A 129 -3.51 -17.75 0.51
CA LEU A 129 -4.58 -16.75 0.29
C LEU A 129 -4.50 -16.20 -1.14
N ILE A 130 -3.30 -15.83 -1.59
CA ILE A 130 -3.08 -15.31 -2.95
C ILE A 130 -3.35 -16.41 -3.99
N ASP A 131 -2.88 -17.63 -3.76
CA ASP A 131 -3.07 -18.75 -4.70
C ASP A 131 -4.54 -19.18 -4.77
N ASN A 132 -5.27 -19.20 -3.65
CA ASN A 132 -6.72 -19.47 -3.59
C ASN A 132 -7.55 -18.41 -4.33
N SER A 133 -7.09 -17.16 -4.34
CA SER A 133 -7.67 -16.10 -5.15
C SER A 133 -7.25 -16.15 -6.64
N GLU A 134 -6.47 -17.15 -7.05
CA GLU A 134 -5.87 -17.29 -8.38
C GLU A 134 -5.01 -16.09 -8.80
N SER A 135 -4.42 -15.40 -7.82
CA SER A 135 -3.75 -14.11 -7.97
C SER A 135 -4.60 -13.05 -8.66
N ASP A 136 -5.93 -13.04 -8.45
CA ASP A 136 -6.84 -12.08 -9.05
C ASP A 136 -7.23 -10.96 -8.09
N PHE A 137 -6.96 -9.72 -8.47
CA PHE A 137 -7.26 -8.54 -7.66
C PHE A 137 -8.73 -8.47 -7.21
N LEU A 138 -9.69 -8.79 -8.08
CA LEU A 138 -11.12 -8.70 -7.75
C LEU A 138 -11.53 -9.80 -6.77
N LYS A 139 -10.94 -11.00 -6.91
CA LYS A 139 -11.16 -12.11 -5.95
C LYS A 139 -10.55 -11.78 -4.58
N ILE A 140 -9.32 -11.27 -4.54
CA ILE A 140 -8.68 -10.81 -3.30
C ILE A 140 -9.51 -9.70 -2.65
N LYS A 141 -10.02 -8.75 -3.46
CA LYS A 141 -10.89 -7.68 -2.99
C LYS A 141 -12.16 -8.23 -2.35
N ASN A 142 -12.81 -9.21 -2.97
CA ASN A 142 -14.01 -9.84 -2.40
C ASN A 142 -13.71 -10.52 -1.06
N ILE A 143 -12.64 -11.33 -1.00
CA ILE A 143 -12.20 -12.00 0.22
C ILE A 143 -11.98 -10.98 1.34
N MET A 144 -11.18 -9.94 1.09
CA MET A 144 -10.73 -9.04 2.13
C MET A 144 -11.73 -7.94 2.48
N GLN A 145 -12.61 -7.53 1.57
CA GLN A 145 -13.54 -6.41 1.79
C GLN A 145 -14.99 -6.83 2.00
N VAL A 146 -15.35 -8.08 1.69
CA VAL A 146 -16.70 -8.62 1.81
C VAL A 146 -16.72 -9.82 2.77
N GLU A 147 -16.09 -10.93 2.39
CA GLU A 147 -16.21 -12.21 3.11
C GLU A 147 -15.55 -12.15 4.50
N TYR A 148 -14.32 -11.63 4.57
CA TYR A 148 -13.49 -11.64 5.77
C TYR A 148 -13.12 -10.23 6.25
N LYS A 149 -13.93 -9.21 5.93
CA LYS A 149 -13.62 -7.80 6.22
C LYS A 149 -13.14 -7.53 7.64
N LYS A 150 -13.78 -8.14 8.64
CA LYS A 150 -13.41 -7.98 10.06
C LYS A 150 -12.06 -8.62 10.41
N GLY A 151 -11.64 -9.63 9.65
CA GLY A 151 -10.35 -10.30 9.80
C GLY A 151 -9.17 -9.53 9.18
N PHE A 152 -9.46 -8.47 8.42
CA PHE A 152 -8.47 -7.62 7.75
C PHE A 152 -8.54 -6.15 8.20
N PRO A 153 -8.49 -5.86 9.51
CA PRO A 153 -8.58 -4.49 10.01
C PRO A 153 -7.55 -3.57 9.34
N TYR A 154 -8.01 -2.37 8.97
CA TYR A 154 -7.30 -1.35 8.19
C TYR A 154 -6.93 -1.73 6.75
N ILE A 155 -6.32 -2.91 6.54
CA ILE A 155 -5.86 -3.33 5.21
C ILE A 155 -7.04 -3.58 4.25
N SER A 156 -8.21 -3.98 4.75
CA SER A 156 -9.45 -4.06 3.95
C SER A 156 -10.05 -2.70 3.59
N GLY A 157 -9.55 -1.59 4.15
CA GLY A 157 -10.04 -0.25 3.84
C GLY A 157 -9.67 0.13 2.41
N GLU A 158 -10.58 0.80 1.70
CA GLU A 158 -10.47 1.06 0.26
C GLU A 158 -9.09 1.63 -0.16
N LYS A 159 -8.61 2.65 0.57
CA LYS A 159 -7.31 3.25 0.30
C LYS A 159 -6.14 2.29 0.53
N ILE A 160 -6.06 1.67 1.72
CA ILE A 160 -4.91 0.83 2.10
C ILE A 160 -4.89 -0.46 1.29
N PHE A 161 -6.06 -1.02 0.97
CA PHE A 161 -6.18 -2.22 0.15
C PHE A 161 -5.57 -2.03 -1.25
N ASN A 162 -5.90 -0.91 -1.92
CA ASN A 162 -5.34 -0.60 -3.23
C ASN A 162 -3.83 -0.38 -3.15
N TYR A 163 -3.36 0.35 -2.13
CA TYR A 163 -1.92 0.57 -1.95
C TYR A 163 -1.17 -0.72 -1.60
N TRP A 164 -1.72 -1.59 -0.75
CA TRP A 164 -1.17 -2.90 -0.46
C TRP A 164 -1.12 -3.79 -1.70
N SER A 165 -2.15 -3.77 -2.56
CA SER A 165 -2.16 -4.51 -3.83
C SER A 165 -1.02 -4.05 -4.76
N PHE A 166 -0.77 -2.74 -4.81
CA PHE A 166 0.41 -2.18 -5.50
C PHE A 166 1.73 -2.69 -4.91
N VAL A 167 1.85 -2.69 -3.58
CA VAL A 167 3.05 -3.18 -2.89
C VAL A 167 3.26 -4.67 -3.14
N LEU A 168 2.22 -5.49 -3.17
CA LEU A 168 2.32 -6.92 -3.51
C LEU A 168 2.80 -7.14 -4.94
N LYS A 169 2.27 -6.38 -5.90
CA LYS A 169 2.71 -6.43 -7.30
C LYS A 169 4.16 -6.00 -7.46
N THR A 170 4.56 -4.93 -6.77
CA THR A 170 5.88 -4.29 -6.95
C THR A 170 6.99 -5.01 -6.17
N TYR A 171 6.72 -5.37 -4.92
CA TYR A 171 7.72 -5.92 -3.99
C TYR A 171 7.39 -7.33 -3.54
N GLY A 172 6.10 -7.72 -3.49
CA GLY A 172 5.66 -9.06 -3.11
C GLY A 172 5.96 -10.14 -4.15
N GLY A 173 6.24 -9.75 -5.40
CA GLY A 173 6.44 -10.67 -6.52
C GLY A 173 5.15 -11.40 -6.93
N VAL A 174 3.99 -10.75 -6.74
CA VAL A 174 2.68 -11.28 -7.14
C VAL A 174 2.29 -10.72 -8.49
N ASP A 175 2.08 -11.59 -9.48
CA ASP A 175 1.49 -11.20 -10.76
C ASP A 175 -0.04 -11.14 -10.63
N LEU A 176 -0.55 -9.96 -10.27
CA LEU A 176 -1.97 -9.74 -10.05
C LEU A 176 -2.74 -9.64 -11.38
N LYS A 177 -3.57 -10.64 -11.66
CA LYS A 177 -4.63 -10.53 -12.68
C LYS A 177 -5.57 -9.40 -12.29
N ASN A 178 -6.15 -8.75 -13.30
CA ASN A 178 -7.08 -7.64 -13.09
C ASN A 178 -6.45 -6.45 -12.32
N ALA A 179 -5.12 -6.32 -12.28
CA ALA A 179 -4.41 -5.19 -11.64
C ALA A 179 -4.78 -3.81 -12.21
N ARG A 180 -5.35 -3.74 -13.42
CA ARG A 180 -5.91 -2.50 -14.00
C ARG A 180 -7.02 -1.86 -13.18
N TYR A 181 -7.67 -2.64 -12.30
CA TYR A 181 -8.71 -2.15 -11.39
C TYR A 181 -8.15 -1.70 -10.03
N ILE A 182 -6.83 -1.80 -9.81
CA ILE A 182 -6.20 -1.19 -8.63
C ILE A 182 -6.27 0.32 -8.82
N ASP A 183 -6.97 0.95 -7.89
CA ASP A 183 -7.17 2.38 -7.90
C ASP A 183 -5.99 3.14 -7.33
N ILE A 184 -5.86 4.39 -7.76
CA ILE A 184 -5.01 5.33 -7.05
C ILE A 184 -5.54 5.51 -5.63
N ALA A 185 -4.66 5.48 -4.63
CA ALA A 185 -5.02 5.59 -3.21
C ALA A 185 -4.87 7.06 -2.73
N PRO A 186 -5.92 7.90 -2.72
CA PRO A 186 -5.71 9.34 -2.57
C PRO A 186 -5.39 9.71 -1.12
N ASP A 187 -4.26 10.38 -0.94
CA ASP A 187 -3.87 11.07 0.29
C ASP A 187 -3.79 12.58 0.04
N THR A 188 -3.21 13.34 0.98
CA THR A 188 -3.01 14.78 0.83
C THR A 188 -2.16 15.13 -0.40
N HIS A 189 -1.12 14.36 -0.71
CA HIS A 189 -0.26 14.60 -1.87
C HIS A 189 -0.99 14.33 -3.18
N ILE A 190 -1.67 13.18 -3.29
CA ILE A 190 -2.48 12.85 -4.46
C ILE A 190 -3.60 13.88 -4.65
N THR A 191 -4.20 14.38 -3.58
CA THR A 191 -5.24 15.41 -3.64
C THR A 191 -4.67 16.73 -4.19
N LYS A 192 -3.49 17.17 -3.70
CA LYS A 192 -2.80 18.36 -4.23
C LYS A 192 -2.48 18.21 -5.73
N CYS A 193 -1.98 17.05 -6.16
CA CYS A 193 -1.74 16.77 -7.58
C CYS A 193 -3.03 16.78 -8.40
N SER A 194 -4.12 16.24 -7.84
CA SER A 194 -5.43 16.22 -8.51
C SER A 194 -5.94 17.64 -8.77
N VAL A 195 -5.70 18.58 -7.84
CA VAL A 195 -5.97 20.01 -8.06
C VAL A 195 -5.05 20.59 -9.15
N LYS A 196 -3.73 20.39 -9.02
CA LYS A 196 -2.74 20.97 -9.94
C LYS A 196 -2.91 20.49 -11.39
N LEU A 197 -3.38 19.25 -11.59
CA LEU A 197 -3.67 18.69 -12.91
C LEU A 197 -5.09 19.00 -13.41
N GLY A 198 -5.94 19.61 -12.59
CA GLY A 198 -7.34 19.91 -12.96
C GLY A 198 -8.24 18.68 -13.02
N VAL A 199 -7.87 17.58 -12.35
CA VAL A 199 -8.76 16.43 -12.10
C VAL A 199 -9.88 16.82 -11.14
N ILE A 200 -9.53 17.68 -10.18
CA ILE A 200 -10.47 18.35 -9.30
C ILE A 200 -10.17 19.87 -9.30
N ALA A 201 -11.18 20.70 -9.06
CA ALA A 201 -11.07 22.12 -8.81
C ALA A 201 -10.62 22.39 -7.37
N GLU A 202 -9.88 23.48 -7.15
CA GLU A 202 -9.41 23.85 -5.81
C GLU A 202 -10.56 24.00 -4.80
N LYS A 203 -11.66 24.64 -5.21
CA LYS A 203 -12.85 24.85 -4.38
C LYS A 203 -13.53 23.56 -3.90
N GLU A 204 -13.31 22.43 -4.59
CA GLU A 204 -13.94 21.15 -4.22
C GLU A 204 -13.01 20.28 -3.37
N ALA A 205 -11.71 20.59 -3.32
CA ALA A 205 -10.70 19.76 -2.68
C ALA A 205 -10.92 19.57 -1.16
N SER A 206 -11.61 20.51 -0.49
CA SER A 206 -11.92 20.45 0.93
C SER A 206 -13.14 19.57 1.27
N GLY A 207 -14.07 19.37 0.33
CA GLY A 207 -15.33 18.66 0.56
C GLY A 207 -15.47 17.34 -0.21
N ILE A 208 -14.64 17.10 -1.23
CA ILE A 208 -14.70 15.88 -2.03
C ILE A 208 -14.12 14.68 -1.25
N THR A 209 -14.80 13.54 -1.33
CA THR A 209 -14.34 12.29 -0.71
C THR A 209 -13.16 11.70 -1.47
N LYS A 210 -12.35 10.87 -0.81
CA LYS A 210 -11.17 10.25 -1.46
C LYS A 210 -11.61 9.23 -2.51
N GLU A 211 -12.72 8.56 -2.28
CA GLU A 211 -13.38 7.63 -3.19
C GLU A 211 -13.77 8.38 -4.48
N LYS A 212 -14.34 9.59 -4.37
CA LYS A 212 -14.72 10.35 -5.56
C LYS A 212 -13.52 10.89 -6.34
N ILE A 213 -12.41 11.23 -5.67
CA ILE A 213 -11.14 11.54 -6.35
C ILE A 213 -10.65 10.33 -7.14
N SER A 214 -10.67 9.15 -6.52
CA SER A 214 -10.26 7.89 -7.15
C SER A 214 -11.12 7.56 -8.39
N GLU A 215 -12.44 7.69 -8.28
CA GLU A 215 -13.37 7.53 -9.41
C GLU A 215 -13.03 8.46 -10.58
N ARG A 216 -12.77 9.74 -10.33
CA ARG A 216 -12.41 10.68 -11.40
C ARG A 216 -11.11 10.31 -12.09
N TRP A 217 -10.11 9.87 -11.34
CA TRP A 217 -8.87 9.36 -11.91
C TRP A 217 -9.12 8.16 -12.83
N ARG A 218 -9.94 7.20 -12.38
CA ARG A 218 -10.36 6.04 -13.18
C ARG A 218 -11.03 6.47 -14.49
N GLU A 219 -12.01 7.37 -14.42
CA GLU A 219 -12.75 7.88 -15.59
C GLU A 219 -11.85 8.64 -16.58
N ILE A 220 -10.94 9.47 -16.06
CA ILE A 220 -10.00 10.24 -16.88
C ILE A 220 -9.00 9.32 -17.57
N LEU A 221 -8.48 8.32 -16.87
CA LEU A 221 -7.46 7.41 -17.39
C LEU A 221 -8.05 6.25 -18.21
N ASP A 222 -9.36 6.03 -18.15
CA ASP A 222 -10.01 5.00 -18.96
C ASP A 222 -9.75 5.20 -20.46
N GLY A 223 -9.35 4.11 -21.12
CA GLY A 223 -8.90 4.08 -22.51
C GLY A 223 -7.54 4.71 -22.80
N SER A 224 -6.82 5.24 -21.80
CA SER A 224 -5.54 5.92 -22.01
C SER A 224 -4.32 5.00 -22.09
N GLY A 225 -4.46 3.74 -21.66
CA GLY A 225 -3.37 2.79 -21.48
C GLY A 225 -2.55 2.98 -20.18
N ILE A 226 -2.97 3.90 -19.30
CA ILE A 226 -2.36 4.13 -17.99
C ILE A 226 -3.29 3.56 -16.92
N ASN A 227 -2.79 2.64 -16.08
CA ASN A 227 -3.58 2.20 -14.93
C ASN A 227 -3.55 3.28 -13.83
N PRO A 228 -4.66 3.53 -13.13
CA PRO A 228 -4.71 4.56 -12.08
C PRO A 228 -3.62 4.41 -11.02
N ILE A 229 -3.35 3.19 -10.57
CA ILE A 229 -2.33 2.94 -9.56
C ILE A 229 -0.90 3.28 -10.01
N ASP A 230 -0.59 3.17 -11.30
CA ASP A 230 0.75 3.49 -11.82
C ASP A 230 1.06 4.99 -11.68
N MET A 231 0.02 5.83 -11.54
CA MET A 231 0.16 7.25 -11.24
C MET A 231 0.42 7.52 -9.75
N HIS A 232 0.29 6.54 -8.86
CA HIS A 232 0.46 6.79 -7.42
C HIS A 232 1.89 7.25 -7.06
N PRO A 233 2.98 6.50 -7.38
CA PRO A 233 4.33 6.98 -7.11
C PRO A 233 4.69 8.34 -7.75
N PRO A 234 4.50 8.57 -9.07
CA PRO A 234 4.92 9.82 -9.70
C PRO A 234 4.19 11.03 -9.09
N LEU A 235 2.88 10.93 -8.84
CA LEU A 235 2.12 12.03 -8.24
C LEU A 235 2.56 12.28 -6.79
N TRP A 236 2.80 11.22 -6.03
CA TRP A 236 3.22 11.35 -4.64
C TRP A 236 4.56 12.06 -4.52
N PHE A 237 5.57 11.65 -5.29
CA PHE A 237 6.89 12.30 -5.30
C PHE A 237 6.85 13.70 -5.88
N TRP A 238 6.10 13.92 -6.96
CA TRP A 238 5.94 15.25 -7.52
C TRP A 238 5.41 16.24 -6.48
N SER A 239 4.39 15.87 -5.70
CA SER A 239 3.91 16.72 -4.60
C SER A 239 4.91 16.85 -3.46
N ARG A 240 5.50 15.73 -3.03
CA ARG A 240 6.36 15.69 -1.84
C ARG A 240 7.64 16.49 -2.02
N ASN A 241 8.18 16.52 -3.23
CA ASN A 241 9.34 17.32 -3.60
C ASN A 241 8.96 18.76 -4.00
N GLY A 242 7.73 19.23 -3.71
CA GLY A 242 7.35 20.62 -3.91
C GLY A 242 7.08 21.01 -5.37
N PHE A 243 6.73 20.04 -6.23
CA PHE A 243 6.42 20.25 -7.64
C PHE A 243 7.57 20.79 -8.49
N ILE A 244 8.82 20.44 -8.17
CA ILE A 244 10.02 20.92 -8.89
C ILE A 244 10.05 20.59 -10.39
N PHE A 245 9.30 19.58 -10.83
CA PHE A 245 9.17 19.26 -12.25
C PHE A 245 7.98 20.04 -12.82
N GLU A 246 8.27 20.91 -13.77
CA GLU A 246 7.25 21.71 -14.44
C GLU A 246 6.62 20.96 -15.61
N LEU A 247 5.31 21.17 -15.77
CA LEU A 247 4.55 20.60 -16.87
C LEU A 247 4.33 21.70 -17.91
N ASP A 248 5.11 21.64 -18.98
CA ASP A 248 4.96 22.53 -20.15
C ASP A 248 3.61 22.35 -20.87
#